data_AF-A0A5N8X5H0-F1
#
_entry.id   AF-A0A5N8X5H0-F1
#
_cell.length_a   1.000
_cell.length_b   1.000
_cell.length_c   1.000
_cell.angle_alpha   90.00
_cell.angle_beta   90.00
_cell.angle_gamma   90.00
#
_symmetry.space_group_name_H-M   'P 1'
#
loop_
_entity.id
_entity.type
_entity.pdbx_description
1 polymer ?
#
loop_
_entity_poly.entity_id
_entity_poly.type
_entity_poly.pdbx_seq_one_letter_code
_entity_poly.pdbx_strand_id
1 'polypeptide(L)'
;MIEKALTSADVEFVTTLHGDEAVAFHVLLQPRGDQADRLLRAIDDLALGELDEAARERETPEGEEARETGKRALEVSLQALHGAGNEAQGRLIEAHPLDALKSLVDEVEADEVIVLTDPHYVEEFFHRDWASRARHKVGVPVLKLFSHSKA
;
A
#
# COMPACT_ATOMS: atom_id res chain seq x y z
N MET A 1 3.62 3.61 -2.20
CA MET A 1 2.37 3.22 -1.50
C MET A 1 2.63 1.97 -0.69
N ILE A 2 2.17 1.97 0.55
CA ILE A 2 2.31 0.87 1.51
C ILE A 2 0.97 0.60 2.21
N GLU A 3 0.82 -0.60 2.75
CA GLU A 3 -0.37 -1.04 3.51
C GLU A 3 -0.08 -1.23 5.01
N LYS A 4 1.20 -1.36 5.35
CA LYS A 4 1.73 -1.63 6.70
C LYS A 4 3.03 -0.86 6.87
N ALA A 5 3.55 -0.82 8.09
CA ALA A 5 4.83 -0.19 8.37
C ALA A 5 5.95 -0.87 7.58
N LEU A 6 6.88 -0.09 7.03
CA LEU A 6 8.08 -0.63 6.39
C LEU A 6 8.94 -1.37 7.41
N THR A 7 9.35 -2.59 7.08
CA THR A 7 10.37 -3.30 7.84
C THR A 7 11.76 -2.76 7.50
N SER A 8 12.77 -3.07 8.32
CA SER A 8 14.16 -2.70 8.00
C SER A 8 14.63 -3.27 6.66
N ALA A 9 14.19 -4.48 6.31
CA ALA A 9 14.50 -5.11 5.03
C ALA A 9 13.81 -4.38 3.87
N ASP A 10 12.57 -3.92 4.06
CA ASP A 10 11.89 -3.09 3.05
C ASP A 10 12.61 -1.76 2.84
N VAL A 11 13.04 -1.09 3.92
CA VAL A 11 13.78 0.18 3.85
C VAL A 11 15.11 -0.01 3.12
N GLU A 12 15.91 -1.00 3.50
CA GLU A 12 17.17 -1.32 2.82
C GLU A 12 16.92 -1.59 1.33
N PHE A 13 15.89 -2.35 1.01
CA PHE A 13 15.57 -2.68 -0.37
C PHE A 13 15.17 -1.46 -1.19
N VAL A 14 14.23 -0.63 -0.72
CA VAL A 14 13.75 0.52 -1.50
C VAL A 14 14.78 1.64 -1.62
N THR A 15 15.62 1.84 -0.59
CA THR A 15 16.63 2.90 -0.59
C THR A 15 17.83 2.57 -1.47
N THR A 16 18.02 1.30 -1.84
CA THR A 16 19.14 0.87 -2.69
C THR A 16 18.77 0.72 -4.17
N LEU A 17 17.50 0.88 -4.56
CA LEU A 17 17.05 0.71 -5.95
C LEU A 17 17.71 1.69 -6.94
N HIS A 18 18.07 2.89 -6.47
CA HIS A 18 18.60 3.98 -7.29
C HIS A 18 20.11 4.20 -7.11
N GLY A 19 20.81 3.29 -6.44
CA GLY A 19 22.25 3.40 -6.19
C GLY A 19 22.60 4.65 -5.37
N ASP A 20 23.45 5.52 -5.91
CA ASP A 20 23.94 6.73 -5.24
C ASP A 20 23.07 7.98 -5.52
N GLU A 21 21.99 7.85 -6.29
CA GLU A 21 21.09 8.97 -6.57
C GLU A 21 20.33 9.38 -5.29
N ALA A 22 20.22 10.69 -5.04
CA ALA A 22 19.46 11.20 -3.91
C ALA A 22 17.96 11.07 -4.20
N VAL A 23 17.23 10.33 -3.36
CA VAL A 23 15.80 10.07 -3.51
C VAL A 23 15.01 10.67 -2.35
N ALA A 24 13.89 11.33 -2.66
CA ALA A 24 12.92 11.80 -1.69
C ALA A 24 11.67 10.92 -1.73
N PHE A 25 11.27 10.37 -0.58
CA PHE A 25 10.15 9.45 -0.47
C PHE A 25 8.84 10.16 -0.10
N HIS A 26 7.81 9.95 -0.92
CA HIS A 26 6.44 10.37 -0.62
C HIS A 26 5.56 9.14 -0.33
N VAL A 27 5.32 8.87 0.96
CA VAL A 27 4.68 7.66 1.44
C VAL A 27 3.17 7.85 1.57
N LEU A 28 2.41 7.18 0.71
CA LEU A 28 0.98 6.94 0.94
C LEU A 28 0.79 5.63 1.69
N LEU A 29 0.12 5.69 2.84
CA LEU A 29 -0.32 4.51 3.57
C LEU A 29 -1.85 4.44 3.53
N GLN A 30 -2.39 3.31 3.08
CA GLN A 30 -3.81 3.03 3.18
C GLN A 30 -4.06 2.13 4.41
N PRO A 31 -4.70 2.63 5.50
CA PRO A 31 -5.00 1.83 6.67
C PRO A 31 -5.96 0.69 6.33
N ARG A 32 -5.79 -0.46 6.97
CA ARG A 32 -6.69 -1.62 6.83
C ARG A 32 -8.01 -1.37 7.54
N GLY A 33 -9.15 -1.63 6.90
CA GLY A 33 -10.46 -1.67 7.55
C GLY A 33 -11.38 -2.68 6.85
N ASP A 34 -12.02 -3.57 7.61
CA ASP A 34 -12.75 -4.76 7.12
C ASP A 34 -14.01 -4.44 6.27
N GLN A 35 -14.52 -3.20 6.29
CA GLN A 35 -15.75 -2.86 5.56
C GLN A 35 -15.61 -2.92 4.04
N ALA A 36 -14.42 -2.66 3.49
CA ALA A 36 -14.16 -2.87 2.07
C ALA A 36 -14.04 -4.37 1.75
N ASP A 37 -13.47 -5.15 2.67
CA ASP A 37 -13.15 -6.57 2.48
C ASP A 37 -14.41 -7.46 2.57
N ARG A 38 -15.35 -7.20 3.49
CA ARG A 38 -16.62 -7.97 3.60
C ARG A 38 -17.59 -7.73 2.45
N LEU A 39 -17.70 -6.50 1.96
CA LEU A 39 -18.65 -6.15 0.89
C LEU A 39 -18.24 -6.76 -0.45
N LEU A 40 -16.94 -6.88 -0.70
CA LEU A 40 -16.42 -7.46 -1.93
C LEU A 40 -16.51 -9.00 -1.94
N ARG A 41 -16.24 -9.67 -0.80
CA ARG A 41 -16.44 -11.13 -0.67
C ARG A 41 -17.90 -11.55 -0.86
N ALA A 42 -18.84 -10.82 -0.27
CA ALA A 42 -20.27 -11.13 -0.40
C ALA A 42 -20.81 -10.97 -1.85
N ILE A 43 -20.17 -10.15 -2.69
CA ILE A 43 -20.53 -9.99 -4.10
C ILE A 43 -19.99 -11.15 -4.95
N ASP A 44 -18.78 -11.65 -4.64
CA ASP A 44 -18.19 -12.80 -5.34
C ASP A 44 -18.91 -14.12 -5.03
N ASP A 45 -19.39 -14.33 -3.79
CA ASP A 45 -20.16 -15.53 -3.41
C ASP A 45 -21.49 -15.64 -4.19
N LEU A 46 -22.09 -14.50 -4.53
CA LEU A 46 -23.28 -14.43 -5.38
C LEU A 46 -23.00 -14.69 -6.87
N ALA A 47 -21.76 -14.46 -7.32
CA ALA A 47 -21.35 -14.68 -8.71
C ALA A 47 -20.86 -16.12 -8.98
N LEU A 48 -20.41 -16.84 -7.95
CA LEU A 48 -19.85 -18.19 -8.07
C LEU A 48 -20.70 -19.31 -7.47
N GLY A 49 -21.82 -19.00 -6.80
CA GLY A 49 -22.84 -19.99 -6.46
C GLY A 49 -22.48 -20.94 -5.31
N GLU A 50 -21.45 -20.63 -4.54
CA GLU A 50 -21.05 -21.42 -3.37
C GLU A 50 -21.30 -20.57 -2.11
N LEU A 51 -22.39 -20.87 -1.42
CA LEU A 51 -22.61 -20.45 -0.05
C LEU A 51 -21.92 -21.46 0.85
N ASP A 52 -20.66 -21.23 1.25
CA ASP A 52 -20.24 -21.25 2.65
C ASP A 52 -18.71 -21.09 2.82
N GLU A 53 -18.35 -20.63 4.02
CA GLU A 53 -17.01 -20.63 4.64
C GLU A 53 -16.00 -19.52 4.26
N ALA A 54 -16.10 -18.38 4.96
CA ALA A 54 -14.92 -17.59 5.31
C ALA A 54 -15.07 -16.82 6.64
N ALA A 55 -15.47 -17.52 7.70
CA ALA A 55 -15.33 -17.02 9.07
C ALA A 55 -14.02 -17.53 9.68
N ARG A 56 -12.88 -16.93 9.31
CA ARG A 56 -11.61 -17.03 10.06
C ARG A 56 -10.58 -16.08 9.44
N GLU A 57 -10.46 -14.87 10.00
CA GLU A 57 -9.17 -14.19 10.04
C GLU A 57 -9.12 -13.14 11.15
N ARG A 58 -7.92 -12.97 11.65
CA ARG A 58 -7.58 -12.53 13.01
C ARG A 58 -7.87 -11.05 13.23
N GLU A 59 -8.20 -10.70 14.46
CA GLU A 59 -8.41 -9.37 15.05
C GLU A 59 -7.64 -8.25 14.33
N THR A 60 -8.23 -7.71 13.25
CA THR A 60 -7.67 -6.58 12.52
C THR A 60 -8.46 -5.34 12.96
N PRO A 61 -7.80 -4.26 13.42
CA PRO A 61 -8.50 -3.08 13.91
C PRO A 61 -9.42 -2.50 12.83
N GLU A 62 -10.63 -2.09 13.22
CA GLU A 62 -11.62 -1.47 12.32
C GLU A 62 -11.76 0.04 12.59
N GLY A 63 -12.22 0.81 11.61
CA GLY A 63 -12.65 2.20 11.80
C GLY A 63 -11.57 3.15 12.35
N GLU A 64 -11.83 3.77 13.50
CA GLU A 64 -10.91 4.74 14.10
C GLU A 64 -9.61 4.07 14.61
N GLU A 65 -9.68 2.82 15.06
CA GLU A 65 -8.51 2.05 15.50
C GLU A 65 -7.61 1.64 14.32
N ALA A 66 -8.21 1.33 13.17
CA ALA A 66 -7.50 1.16 11.90
C ALA A 66 -6.72 2.41 11.53
N ARG A 67 -7.35 3.58 11.63
CA ARG A 67 -6.72 4.87 11.33
C ARG A 67 -5.54 5.15 12.26
N GLU A 68 -5.72 4.95 13.56
CA GLU A 68 -4.64 5.14 14.54
C GLU A 68 -3.49 4.16 14.33
N THR A 69 -3.78 2.90 14.01
CA THR A 69 -2.77 1.92 13.64
C THR A 69 -2.03 2.32 12.36
N GLY A 70 -2.76 2.81 11.36
CA GLY A 70 -2.20 3.36 10.14
C GLY A 70 -1.29 4.56 10.37
N LYS A 71 -1.68 5.50 11.26
CA LYS A 71 -0.84 6.66 11.62
C LYS A 71 0.48 6.21 12.21
N ARG A 72 0.45 5.29 13.18
CA ARG A 72 1.67 4.74 13.79
C ARG A 72 2.54 4.04 12.75
N ALA A 73 1.93 3.25 11.88
CA ALA A 73 2.65 2.55 10.81
C ALA A 73 3.32 3.52 9.83
N LEU A 74 2.66 4.62 9.49
CA LEU A 74 3.20 5.68 8.65
C LEU A 74 4.37 6.37 9.37
N GLU A 75 4.21 6.76 10.63
CA GLU A 75 5.26 7.40 11.43
C GLU A 75 6.52 6.52 11.53
N VAL A 76 6.35 5.23 11.83
CA VAL A 76 7.46 4.26 11.87
C VAL A 76 8.18 4.19 10.53
N SER A 77 7.44 4.15 9.42
CA SER A 77 8.02 4.08 8.08
C SER A 77 8.81 5.34 7.74
N LEU A 78 8.26 6.53 8.05
CA LEU A 78 8.93 7.80 7.81
C LEU A 78 10.20 7.94 8.68
N GLN A 79 10.14 7.54 9.95
CA GLN A 79 11.31 7.52 10.83
C GLN A 79 12.40 6.58 10.31
N ALA A 80 12.02 5.41 9.80
CA ALA A 80 12.98 4.44 9.26
C ALA A 80 13.66 4.94 7.98
N LEU A 81 12.91 5.58 7.07
CA LEU A 81 13.46 6.21 5.86
C LEU A 81 14.41 7.37 6.20
N HIS A 82 14.02 8.24 7.13
CA HIS A 82 14.91 9.30 7.64
C HIS A 82 16.16 8.73 8.32
N GLY A 83 16.02 7.65 9.10
CA GLY A 83 17.14 6.95 9.73
C GLY A 83 18.11 6.34 8.72
N ALA A 84 17.62 6.00 7.52
CA ALA A 84 18.43 5.57 6.39
C ALA A 84 19.03 6.74 5.57
N GLY A 85 18.82 7.99 6.00
CA GLY A 85 19.39 9.18 5.37
C GLY A 85 18.58 9.78 4.22
N ASN A 86 17.33 9.35 4.03
CA ASN A 86 16.48 9.82 2.94
C ASN A 86 15.45 10.85 3.45
N GLU A 87 15.13 11.84 2.63
CA GLU A 87 13.99 12.72 2.90
C GLU A 87 12.69 11.93 2.76
N ALA A 88 11.79 12.03 3.73
CA ALA A 88 10.53 11.29 3.69
C ALA A 88 9.36 12.08 4.27
N GLN A 89 8.28 12.18 3.51
CA GLN A 89 7.00 12.68 4.01
C GLN A 89 5.88 11.75 3.59
N GLY A 90 4.74 11.81 4.27
CA GLY A 90 3.66 10.89 3.94
C GLY A 90 2.32 11.25 4.56
N ARG A 91 1.28 10.60 4.04
CA ARG A 91 -0.11 10.80 4.47
C ARG A 91 -0.91 9.50 4.40
N LEU A 92 -1.92 9.43 5.24
CA LEU A 92 -2.93 8.39 5.16
C LEU A 92 -3.91 8.67 4.03
N ILE A 93 -4.40 7.61 3.40
CA ILE A 93 -5.49 7.68 2.42
C ILE A 93 -6.62 6.74 2.83
N GLU A 94 -7.86 7.20 2.72
CA GLU A 94 -9.03 6.45 3.16
C GLU A 94 -9.72 5.71 2.01
N ALA A 95 -9.60 6.21 0.77
CA ALA A 95 -10.26 5.66 -0.40
C ALA A 95 -9.50 5.99 -1.70
N HIS A 96 -9.88 5.29 -2.78
CA HIS A 96 -9.42 5.54 -4.16
C HIS A 96 -7.89 5.67 -4.32
N PRO A 97 -7.12 4.61 -4.02
CA PRO A 97 -5.66 4.66 -4.01
C PRO A 97 -5.03 5.09 -5.34
N LEU A 98 -5.65 4.79 -6.48
CA LEU A 98 -5.16 5.29 -7.78
C LEU A 98 -5.30 6.80 -7.95
N ASP A 99 -6.41 7.36 -7.47
CA ASP A 99 -6.65 8.80 -7.57
C ASP A 99 -5.74 9.55 -6.60
N ALA A 100 -5.51 8.98 -5.41
CA ALA A 100 -4.56 9.51 -4.45
C ALA A 100 -3.11 9.42 -4.96
N LEU A 101 -2.73 8.30 -5.57
CA LEU A 101 -1.42 8.13 -6.22
C LEU A 101 -1.24 9.12 -7.36
N LYS A 102 -2.21 9.20 -8.28
CA LYS A 102 -2.16 10.15 -9.40
C LYS A 102 -2.02 11.59 -8.89
N SER A 103 -2.87 11.98 -7.95
CA SER A 103 -2.83 13.33 -7.37
C SER A 103 -1.48 13.63 -6.73
N LEU A 104 -0.90 12.67 -6.00
CA LEU A 104 0.42 12.85 -5.39
C LEU A 104 1.53 12.95 -6.44
N VAL A 105 1.52 12.07 -7.45
CA VAL A 105 2.49 12.11 -8.55
C VAL A 105 2.44 13.46 -9.25
N ASP A 106 1.24 13.96 -9.56
CA ASP A 106 1.04 15.26 -10.20
C ASP A 106 1.45 16.42 -9.27
N GLU A 107 1.25 16.30 -7.95
CA GLU A 107 1.56 17.32 -6.93
C GLU A 107 3.07 17.51 -6.71
N VAL A 108 3.83 16.41 -6.69
CA VAL A 108 5.26 16.41 -6.35
C VAL A 108 6.16 16.13 -7.55
N GLU A 109 5.56 16.00 -8.74
CA GLU A 109 6.24 15.63 -9.99
C GLU A 109 7.10 14.36 -9.83
N ALA A 110 6.54 13.33 -9.18
CA ALA A 110 7.29 12.12 -8.85
C ALA A 110 7.76 11.37 -10.11
N ASP A 111 9.00 10.86 -10.10
CA ASP A 111 9.57 10.13 -11.24
C ASP A 111 9.03 8.70 -11.39
N GLU A 112 8.61 8.09 -10.27
CA GLU A 112 8.08 6.73 -10.25
C GLU A 112 7.14 6.46 -9.06
N VAL A 113 6.43 5.33 -9.13
CA VAL A 113 5.61 4.82 -8.04
C VAL A 113 6.07 3.42 -7.65
N ILE A 114 6.50 3.28 -6.40
CA ILE A 114 6.73 1.97 -5.78
C ILE A 114 5.49 1.57 -4.96
N VAL A 115 4.96 0.37 -5.22
CA VAL A 115 3.90 -0.25 -4.41
C VAL A 115 4.50 -1.44 -3.66
N LEU A 116 4.61 -1.34 -2.33
CA LEU A 116 4.92 -2.47 -1.44
C LEU A 116 3.63 -3.02 -0.85
N THR A 117 3.42 -4.31 -1.04
CA THR A 117 2.22 -5.02 -0.58
C THR A 117 2.56 -6.47 -0.25
N ASP A 118 1.75 -7.10 0.58
CA ASP A 118 1.94 -8.51 0.91
C ASP A 118 1.54 -9.42 -0.28
N PRO A 119 2.24 -10.55 -0.51
CA PRO A 119 2.01 -11.44 -1.65
C PRO A 119 0.56 -11.88 -1.86
N HIS A 120 -0.18 -12.10 -0.78
CA HIS A 120 -1.54 -12.64 -0.81
C HIS A 120 -2.63 -11.59 -1.07
N TYR A 121 -2.31 -10.29 -0.94
CA TYR A 121 -3.33 -9.22 -0.94
C TYR A 121 -3.51 -8.50 -2.26
N VAL A 122 -2.67 -8.81 -3.25
CA VAL A 122 -2.66 -8.06 -4.51
C VAL A 122 -3.74 -8.50 -5.47
N GLU A 123 -4.38 -9.65 -5.25
CA GLU A 123 -5.50 -10.09 -6.06
C GLU A 123 -6.83 -9.45 -5.62
N GLU A 124 -6.99 -9.12 -4.33
CA GLU A 124 -8.27 -8.65 -3.76
C GLU A 124 -8.51 -7.13 -3.93
N PHE A 125 -7.49 -6.27 -3.83
CA PHE A 125 -7.70 -4.82 -3.91
C PHE A 125 -7.80 -4.27 -5.33
N PHE A 126 -7.27 -5.02 -6.30
CA PHE A 126 -7.13 -4.51 -7.64
C PHE A 126 -7.32 -5.65 -8.64
N HIS A 127 -8.57 -5.80 -9.13
CA HIS A 127 -8.94 -6.70 -10.22
C HIS A 127 -7.77 -6.95 -11.18
N ARG A 128 -7.56 -8.20 -11.61
CA ARG A 128 -6.52 -8.82 -12.49
C ARG A 128 -5.65 -7.94 -13.43
N ASP A 129 -5.99 -6.67 -13.69
CA ASP A 129 -5.33 -5.68 -14.53
C ASP A 129 -4.77 -4.42 -13.80
N TRP A 130 -4.59 -4.42 -12.47
CA TRP A 130 -4.07 -3.26 -11.69
C TRP A 130 -2.87 -2.56 -12.31
N ALA A 131 -1.78 -3.31 -12.55
CA ALA A 131 -0.51 -2.73 -12.96
C ALA A 131 -0.66 -2.02 -14.30
N SER A 132 -1.54 -2.53 -15.17
CA SER A 132 -1.89 -1.88 -16.43
C SER A 132 -2.64 -0.56 -16.19
N ARG A 133 -3.70 -0.58 -15.36
CA ARG A 133 -4.48 0.63 -15.02
C ARG A 133 -3.66 1.69 -14.29
N ALA A 134 -2.82 1.29 -13.33
CA ALA A 134 -1.97 2.18 -12.56
C ALA A 134 -0.98 2.90 -13.47
N ARG A 135 -0.25 2.17 -14.32
CA ARG A 135 0.71 2.76 -15.28
C ARG A 135 0.04 3.79 -16.19
N HIS A 136 -1.13 3.47 -16.73
CA HIS A 136 -1.87 4.41 -17.58
C HIS A 136 -2.43 5.62 -16.82
N LYS A 137 -2.82 5.44 -15.55
CA LYS A 137 -3.47 6.50 -14.76
C LYS A 137 -2.46 7.46 -14.10
N VAL A 138 -1.39 6.94 -13.51
CA VAL A 138 -0.38 7.74 -12.81
C VAL A 138 0.61 8.40 -13.76
N GLY A 139 0.79 7.86 -14.97
CA GLY A 139 1.62 8.48 -16.01
C GLY A 139 3.12 8.28 -15.84
N VAL A 140 3.56 7.60 -14.77
CA VAL A 140 4.96 7.32 -14.45
C VAL A 140 5.20 5.82 -14.29
N PRO A 141 6.45 5.33 -14.39
CA PRO A 141 6.79 3.94 -14.10
C PRO A 141 6.22 3.49 -12.75
N VAL A 142 5.66 2.27 -12.74
CA VAL A 142 5.12 1.64 -11.53
C VAL A 142 5.86 0.33 -11.28
N LEU A 143 6.56 0.28 -10.15
CA LEU A 143 7.25 -0.90 -9.64
C LEU A 143 6.42 -1.53 -8.52
N LYS A 144 6.10 -2.81 -8.68
CA LYS A 144 5.41 -3.59 -7.65
C LYS A 144 6.41 -4.48 -6.95
N LEU A 145 6.54 -4.31 -5.65
CA LEU A 145 7.41 -5.08 -4.77
C LEU A 145 6.57 -5.78 -3.71
N PHE A 146 7.07 -6.90 -3.22
CA PHE A 146 6.45 -7.61 -2.11
C PHE A 146 7.17 -7.26 -0.82
N SER A 147 6.41 -6.93 0.23
CA SER A 147 7.01 -6.64 1.54
C SER A 147 7.66 -7.89 2.11
N HIS A 148 8.81 -7.70 2.76
CA HIS A 148 9.50 -8.73 3.51
C HIS A 148 8.80 -8.92 4.86
N SER A 149 7.70 -9.68 4.87
CA SER A 149 7.18 -10.20 6.14
C SER A 149 8.06 -11.38 6.57
N LYS A 150 8.70 -11.30 7.74
CA LYS A 150 9.13 -12.54 8.41
C LYS A 150 7.87 -13.36 8.67
N ALA A 151 7.84 -14.57 8.10
CA ALA A 151 6.85 -15.60 8.41
C ALA A 151 6.87 -15.96 9.90
#